data_AF-A0A1X9ZAZ5-F1
#
_entry.id   AF-A0A1X9ZAZ5-F1
#
_cell.length_a   1.000
_cell.length_b   1.000
_cell.length_c   1.000
_cell.angle_alpha   90.00
_cell.angle_beta   90.00
_cell.angle_gamma   90.00
#
_symmetry.space_group_name_H-M   'P 1'
#
loop_
_entity.id
_entity.type
_entity.pdbx_description
1 polymer ?
#
loop_
_entity_poly.entity_id
_entity_poly.type
_entity_poly.pdbx_seq_one_letter_code
_entity_poly.pdbx_strand_id
1 'polypeptide(L)' 'MIIMNWELLRKKIYYIDGSLRDVYIKDTSMEDWEKWIDLVNTKYEVKFYNVLSGEIESQTDHAIESKNIEYQKNDRQ' A
#
# COMPACT_ATOMS: atom_id res chain seq x y z
N MET A 1 -6.93 4.30 26.15
CA MET A 1 -7.44 3.70 24.91
C MET A 1 -7.84 4.85 23.99
N ILE A 2 -7.01 5.19 22.99
CA ILE A 2 -7.36 6.25 22.04
C ILE A 2 -8.40 5.64 21.10
N ILE A 3 -9.66 6.01 21.27
CA ILE A 3 -10.69 5.71 20.26
C ILE A 3 -10.33 6.57 19.05
N MET A 4 -9.68 5.95 18.07
CA MET A 4 -9.27 6.63 16.87
C MET A 4 -10.52 6.95 16.04
N ASN A 5 -10.90 8.23 15.98
CA ASN A 5 -12.07 8.67 15.24
C ASN A 5 -11.78 8.66 13.74
N TRP A 6 -12.39 7.72 13.00
CA TRP A 6 -12.24 7.61 11.54
C TRP A 6 -12.54 8.93 10.81
N GLU A 7 -13.57 9.67 11.23
CA GLU A 7 -13.92 10.96 10.61
C GLU A 7 -12.81 12.01 10.76
N LEU A 8 -12.06 11.96 11.86
CA LEU A 8 -10.93 12.86 12.08
C LEU A 8 -9.73 12.44 11.21
N LEU A 9 -9.43 11.14 11.15
CA LEU A 9 -8.35 10.59 10.32
C LEU A 9 -8.57 10.88 8.83
N ARG A 10 -9.78 10.61 8.35
CA ARG A 10 -10.23 10.91 6.99
C ARG A 10 -9.97 12.36 6.60
N LYS A 11 -10.27 13.30 7.50
CA LYS A 11 -10.16 14.74 7.21
C LYS A 11 -8.73 15.26 7.31
N LYS A 12 -7.88 14.67 8.17
CA LYS A 12 -6.54 15.20 8.47
C LYS A 12 -5.40 14.46 7.79
N ILE A 13 -5.52 13.16 7.59
CA ILE A 13 -4.43 12.28 7.11
C ILE A 13 -4.78 11.71 5.73
N TYR A 14 -5.99 11.17 5.58
CA TYR A 14 -6.46 10.53 4.33
C TYR A 14 -7.33 11.45 3.48
N TYR A 15 -7.06 12.76 3.49
CA TYR A 15 -7.79 13.69 2.63
C TYR A 15 -7.40 13.47 1.17
N ILE A 16 -8.39 13.57 0.27
CA ILE A 16 -8.23 13.33 -1.16
C ILE A 16 -7.71 14.61 -1.82
N ASP A 17 -6.44 14.60 -2.22
CA ASP A 17 -5.80 15.67 -3.00
C ASP A 17 -5.19 15.15 -4.32
N GLY A 18 -5.43 13.88 -4.66
CA GLY A 18 -4.87 13.21 -5.83
C GLY A 18 -3.50 12.57 -5.60
N SER A 19 -2.91 12.70 -4.40
CA SER A 19 -1.65 12.03 -4.05
C SER A 19 -1.86 10.76 -3.22
N LEU A 20 -0.91 9.82 -3.32
CA LEU A 20 -0.82 8.69 -2.40
C LEU A 20 -0.13 9.12 -1.10
N ARG A 21 -0.55 8.56 0.02
CA ARG A 21 0.04 8.85 1.33
C ARG A 21 1.02 7.75 1.71
N ASP A 22 2.21 8.15 2.15
CA ASP A 22 3.14 7.24 2.79
C ASP A 22 2.65 6.92 4.20
N VAL A 23 2.41 5.63 4.47
CA VAL A 23 1.97 5.14 5.78
C VAL A 23 3.03 4.17 6.31
N TYR A 24 3.53 4.43 7.51
CA TYR A 24 4.45 3.53 8.20
C TYR A 24 3.72 2.76 9.30
N ILE A 25 3.63 1.44 9.14
CA ILE A 25 2.98 0.54 10.10
C ILE A 25 4.06 -0.12 10.97
N LYS A 26 3.92 0.02 12.29
CA LYS A 26 4.80 -0.60 13.28
C LYS A 26 4.23 -1.93 13.75
N ASP A 27 5.10 -2.77 14.31
CA ASP A 27 4.74 -4.05 14.94
C ASP A 27 3.95 -5.00 14.03
N THR A 28 4.26 -4.97 12.74
CA THR A 28 3.68 -5.84 11.72
C THR A 28 4.72 -6.85 11.22
N SER A 29 4.26 -8.06 10.90
CA SER A 29 5.06 -9.11 10.27
C SER A 29 4.74 -9.24 8.78
N MET A 30 5.53 -10.05 8.06
CA MET A 30 5.23 -10.38 6.67
C MET A 30 3.91 -11.14 6.52
N GLU A 31 3.59 -12.02 7.47
CA GLU A 31 2.34 -12.79 7.48
C GLU A 31 1.11 -11.88 7.64
N ASP A 32 1.24 -10.77 8.36
CA ASP A 32 0.17 -9.77 8.47
C ASP A 32 -0.09 -9.07 7.12
N TRP A 33 0.99 -8.80 6.37
CA TRP A 33 0.89 -8.25 5.01
C TRP A 33 0.29 -9.25 4.03
N GLU A 34 0.63 -10.54 4.11
CA GLU A 34 0.00 -11.60 3.31
C GLU A 34 -1.52 -11.63 3.51
N LYS A 35 -1.98 -11.64 4.77
CA LYS A 35 -3.41 -11.59 5.08
C LYS A 35 -4.09 -10.33 4.55
N TRP A 36 -3.40 -9.19 4.60
CA TRP A 36 -3.91 -7.93 4.08
C TRP A 36 -4.02 -7.95 2.55
N ILE A 37 -2.98 -8.43 1.85
CA ILE A 37 -2.97 -8.57 0.39
C ILE A 37 -4.09 -9.51 -0.06
N ASP A 38 -4.25 -10.66 0.60
CA ASP A 38 -5.32 -11.62 0.32
C ASP A 38 -6.70 -10.99 0.48
N LEU A 39 -6.92 -10.25 1.58
CA LEU A 39 -8.17 -9.55 1.82
C LEU A 39 -8.46 -8.53 0.71
N VAL A 40 -7.47 -7.72 0.35
CA VAL A 40 -7.62 -6.66 -0.65
C VAL A 40 -7.92 -7.25 -2.02
N ASN A 41 -7.10 -8.20 -2.48
CA ASN A 41 -7.25 -8.86 -3.78
C ASN A 41 -8.58 -9.64 -3.89
N THR A 42 -9.13 -10.15 -2.77
CA THR A 42 -10.39 -10.90 -2.78
C THR A 42 -11.63 -9.99 -2.69
N LYS A 43 -11.55 -8.88 -1.96
CA LYS A 43 -12.74 -8.06 -1.62
C LYS A 43 -12.89 -6.80 -2.44
N TYR A 44 -11.83 -6.33 -3.07
CA TYR A 44 -11.82 -5.05 -3.78
C TYR A 44 -11.24 -5.22 -5.17
N GLU A 45 -11.80 -4.47 -6.13
CA GLU A 45 -11.19 -4.35 -7.45
C GLU A 45 -9.94 -3.46 -7.31
N VAL A 46 -8.79 -4.06 -7.55
CA VAL A 46 -7.49 -3.36 -7.54
C VAL A 46 -7.08 -3.09 -8.97
N LYS A 47 -6.59 -1.88 -9.25
CA LYS A 47 -5.89 -1.52 -10.49
C LYS A 47 -4.78 -0.54 -10.18
N PHE A 48 -3.55 -0.86 -10.55
CA PHE A 48 -2.42 0.06 -10.44
C PHE A 48 -1.52 -0.06 -11.66
N TYR A 49 -0.81 1.03 -11.96
CA TYR A 49 0.22 1.02 -12.99
C TYR A 49 1.53 0.49 -12.39
N ASN A 50 2.03 -0.61 -12.92
CA ASN A 50 3.32 -1.16 -12.53
C ASN A 50 4.41 -0.54 -13.41
N VAL A 51 5.28 0.26 -12.78
CA VAL A 51 6.37 0.98 -13.48
C VAL A 51 7.43 0.01 -14.04
N LEU A 52 7.54 -1.19 -13.47
CA LEU A 52 8.53 -2.20 -13.89
C LEU A 52 8.08 -2.97 -15.13
N SER A 53 6.82 -3.39 -15.18
CA SER A 53 6.24 -4.07 -16.34
C SER A 53 5.74 -3.09 -17.40
N GLY A 54 5.41 -1.86 -17.01
CA GLY A 54 4.81 -0.85 -17.89
C GLY A 54 3.32 -1.09 -18.15
N GLU A 55 2.68 -1.99 -17.38
CA GLU A 55 1.30 -2.43 -17.58
C GLU A 55 0.38 -2.03 -16.41
N ILE A 56 -0.92 -2.07 -16.65
CA ILE A 56 -1.92 -1.97 -15.58
C ILE A 56 -2.16 -3.37 -15.05
N GLU A 57 -1.90 -3.57 -13.76
CA GLU A 57 -2.09 -4.83 -13.08
C GLU A 57 -3.29 -4.73 -12.13
N SER A 58 -3.98 -5.87 -11.95
CA SER A 58 -5.21 -5.94 -11.18
C SER A 58 -5.10 -6.73 -9.87
N GLN A 59 -3.90 -7.19 -9.54
CA GLN A 59 -3.61 -7.96 -8.33
C GLN A 59 -2.26 -7.53 -7.76
N THR A 60 -2.20 -7.44 -6.44
CA THR A 60 -0.95 -7.13 -5.74
C THR A 60 -0.18 -8.44 -5.58
N ASP A 61 0.93 -8.59 -6.30
CA ASP A 61 1.84 -9.74 -6.18
C ASP A 61 2.99 -9.41 -5.23
N HIS A 62 3.28 -10.31 -4.29
CA HIS A 62 4.39 -10.21 -3.32
C HIS A 62 5.77 -9.97 -3.97
N ALA A 63 5.96 -10.49 -5.18
CA ALA A 63 7.21 -10.34 -5.93
C ALA A 63 7.44 -8.90 -6.43
N ILE A 64 6.37 -8.12 -6.59
CA ILE A 64 6.41 -6.75 -7.10
C ILE A 64 6.78 -5.79 -5.96
N GLU A 65 6.23 -6.01 -4.77
CA GLU A 65 6.52 -5.19 -3.59
C GLU A 65 7.99 -5.30 -3.17
N SER A 66 8.55 -6.52 -3.21
CA SER A 66 9.96 -6.78 -2.93
C SER A 66 10.90 -6.04 -3.89
N LYS A 67 10.54 -5.97 -5.18
CA LYS A 67 11.30 -5.25 -6.21
C LYS A 67 11.15 -3.74 -6.07
N ASN A 68 9.93 -3.23 -5.81
CA ASN A 68 9.70 -1.80 -5.61
C ASN A 68 10.50 -1.24 -4.42
N ILE A 69 10.64 -2.00 -3.33
CA ILE A 69 11.49 -1.63 -2.19
C ILE A 69 12.97 -1.53 -2.61
N GLU A 70 13.44 -2.41 -3.49
CA GLU A 70 14.81 -2.38 -4.03
C GLU A 70 15.05 -1.19 -4.95
N TYR A 71 14.14 -0.92 -5.89
CA TYR A 71 14.20 0.27 -6.76
C TYR A 71 14.23 1.58 -5.95
N GLN A 72 13.37 1.72 -4.94
CA GLN A 72 13.34 2.92 -4.10
C GLN A 72 14.56 3.11 -3.17
N LYS A 73 15.35 2.05 -2.94
CA LYS A 73 16.64 2.17 -2.24
C LYS A 73 17.73 2.68 -3.18
N ASN A 74 17.69 2.28 -4.45
CA ASN A 74 18.69 2.65 -5.45
C ASN A 74 18.53 4.11 -5.91
N ASP A 75 17.31 4.64 -5.99
CA ASP A 75 17.06 6.05 -6.33
C ASP A 75 17.37 7.04 -5.19
N ARG A 76 17.65 6.54 -3.97
CA ARG A 76 17.98 7.35 -2.79
C ARG A 76 19.49 7.39 -2.46
N GLN A 77 20.34 6.82 -3.32
CA GLN A 77 21.80 6.98 -3.30
C GLN A 77 22.25 8.00 -4.35
#